data_AF-A0A378MXZ0-F1
#
_entry.id   AF-A0A378MXZ0-F1
#
_cell.length_a   1.000
_cell.length_b   1.000
_cell.length_c   1.000
_cell.angle_alpha   90.00
_cell.angle_beta   90.00
_cell.angle_gamma   90.00
#
_symmetry.space_group_name_H-M   'P 1'
#
loop_
_entity.id
_entity.type
_entity.pdbx_description
1 polymer ?
#
loop_
_entity_poly.entity_id
_entity_poly.type
_entity_poly.pdbx_seq_one_letter_code
_entity_poly.pdbx_strand_id
1 'polypeptide(L)'
;MKNYINILLDAEFNLHLPFECNDFSSRCIFSMMYEPLFNKNNAIYTTSSYVRNHYFNIEDFSITFEFVDEIFFSNGEKLTSTDIYKTLYYQISHKTMFSSYLDFIEGVSEFLYDGKLNVEFGIYDIPERKYVSNQM
;
A
#
# COMPACT_ATOMS: atom_id res chain seq x y z
N MET A 1 -33.53 -1.08 -13.67
CA MET A 1 -33.99 -0.26 -12.53
C MET A 1 -32.75 0.38 -11.93
N LYS A 2 -32.70 1.71 -11.75
CA LYS A 2 -31.55 2.35 -11.11
C LYS A 2 -31.80 2.37 -9.60
N ASN A 3 -30.86 1.84 -8.83
CA ASN A 3 -30.91 1.83 -7.36
C ASN A 3 -29.90 2.87 -6.85
N TYR A 4 -30.31 3.68 -5.88
CA TYR A 4 -29.49 4.75 -5.31
C TYR A 4 -29.45 4.63 -3.79
N ILE A 5 -28.32 5.01 -3.20
CA ILE A 5 -28.16 5.28 -1.78
C ILE A 5 -27.68 6.72 -1.63
N ASN A 6 -28.19 7.45 -0.63
CA ASN A 6 -27.72 8.78 -0.28
C ASN A 6 -27.07 8.74 1.11
N ILE A 7 -25.84 9.19 1.21
CA ILE A 7 -25.08 9.26 2.47
C ILE A 7 -24.78 10.74 2.74
N LEU A 8 -25.23 11.24 3.90
CA LEU A 8 -24.94 12.60 4.34
C LEU A 8 -23.68 12.59 5.20
N LEU A 9 -22.67 13.35 4.78
CA LEU A 9 -21.44 13.57 5.55
C LEU A 9 -21.66 14.71 6.54
N ASP A 10 -21.01 14.62 7.70
CA ASP A 10 -21.05 15.61 8.77
C ASP A 10 -20.04 16.77 8.58
N ALA A 11 -19.10 16.61 7.65
CA ALA A 11 -18.08 17.59 7.29
C ALA A 11 -17.73 17.55 5.79
N GLU A 12 -17.11 18.62 5.30
CA GLU A 12 -16.47 18.64 3.99
C GLU A 12 -15.28 17.67 3.96
N PHE A 13 -15.12 16.95 2.86
CA PHE A 13 -14.06 15.95 2.69
C PHE A 13 -12.94 16.52 1.82
N ASN A 14 -11.69 16.24 2.19
CA ASN A 14 -10.54 16.71 1.42
C ASN A 14 -9.95 15.57 0.57
N LEU A 15 -10.09 15.67 -0.76
CA LEU A 15 -9.61 14.69 -1.74
C LEU A 15 -8.14 14.95 -2.12
N HIS A 16 -7.21 14.74 -1.21
CA HIS A 16 -5.80 14.67 -1.58
C HIS A 16 -5.39 13.21 -1.80
N LEU A 17 -4.72 12.59 -0.83
CA LEU A 17 -4.23 11.21 -0.90
C LEU A 17 -4.64 10.46 0.37
N PRO A 18 -4.93 9.13 0.31
CA PRO A 18 -5.37 8.38 1.48
C PRO A 18 -4.46 8.54 2.71
N PHE A 19 -3.15 8.64 2.49
CA PHE A 19 -2.12 8.78 3.52
C PHE A 19 -1.85 10.24 3.97
N GLU A 20 -2.65 11.20 3.49
CA GLU A 20 -2.62 12.61 3.93
C GLU A 20 -3.89 13.00 4.70
N CYS A 21 -4.89 12.12 4.76
CA CYS A 21 -6.18 12.41 5.38
C CYS A 21 -6.16 12.24 6.90
N ASN A 22 -6.33 13.35 7.62
CA ASN A 22 -6.35 13.35 9.08
C ASN A 22 -7.75 13.25 9.68
N ASP A 23 -8.81 13.49 8.92
CA ASP A 23 -10.21 13.44 9.36
C ASP A 23 -10.86 12.07 9.13
N PHE A 24 -11.89 11.76 9.92
CA PHE A 24 -12.58 10.48 9.89
C PHE A 24 -13.37 10.26 8.60
N SER A 25 -14.09 11.30 8.13
CA SER A 25 -15.00 11.20 6.99
C SER A 25 -14.25 10.91 5.69
N SER A 26 -13.11 11.59 5.45
CA SER A 26 -12.22 11.30 4.33
C SER A 26 -11.65 9.88 4.44
N ARG A 27 -11.18 9.44 5.61
CA ARG A 27 -10.67 8.07 5.80
C ARG A 27 -11.74 7.01 5.51
N CYS A 28 -12.98 7.23 5.92
CA CYS A 28 -14.10 6.34 5.59
C CYS A 28 -14.33 6.25 4.08
N ILE A 29 -14.36 7.39 3.38
CA ILE A 29 -14.53 7.42 1.93
C ILE A 29 -13.36 6.71 1.23
N PHE A 30 -12.11 6.98 1.64
CA PHE A 30 -10.93 6.31 1.09
C PHE A 30 -10.95 4.80 1.34
N SER A 31 -11.43 4.33 2.49
CA SER A 31 -11.58 2.89 2.77
C SER A 31 -12.63 2.21 1.88
N MET A 32 -13.53 2.97 1.24
CA MET A 32 -14.47 2.46 0.24
C MET A 32 -13.91 2.47 -1.18
N MET A 33 -12.89 3.30 -1.46
CA MET A 33 -12.30 3.49 -2.78
C MET A 33 -11.03 2.67 -3.01
N TYR A 34 -10.27 2.38 -1.94
CA TYR A 34 -8.99 1.69 -1.99
C TYR A 34 -9.01 0.45 -1.10
N GLU A 35 -8.33 -0.60 -1.55
CA GLU A 35 -8.11 -1.81 -0.75
C GLU A 35 -6.67 -1.79 -0.17
N PRO A 36 -6.47 -1.88 1.16
CA PRO A 36 -5.15 -1.89 1.79
C PRO A 36 -4.37 -3.18 1.45
N LEU A 37 -3.12 -3.38 1.87
CA LEU A 37 -2.42 -4.68 1.71
C LEU A 37 -2.95 -5.75 2.67
N PHE A 38 -3.39 -5.31 3.84
CA PHE A 38 -3.95 -6.14 4.89
C PHE A 38 -5.33 -5.63 5.28
N ASN A 39 -6.29 -6.54 5.32
CA ASN A 39 -7.62 -6.30 5.85
C ASN A 39 -7.70 -6.85 7.26
N LYS A 40 -8.44 -6.15 8.13
CA LYS A 40 -8.74 -6.62 9.48
C LYS A 40 -10.22 -7.00 9.57
N ASN A 41 -10.49 -8.26 9.88
CA ASN A 41 -11.85 -8.75 10.12
C ASN A 41 -11.89 -9.49 11.47
N ASN A 42 -12.74 -9.05 12.39
CA ASN A 42 -12.90 -9.65 13.73
C ASN A 42 -11.56 -9.90 14.46
N ALA A 43 -10.67 -8.90 14.44
CA ALA A 43 -9.31 -8.94 15.01
C ALA A 43 -8.30 -9.88 14.32
N ILE A 44 -8.69 -10.55 13.23
CA ILE A 44 -7.80 -11.34 12.38
C ILE A 44 -7.36 -10.47 11.21
N TYR A 45 -6.06 -10.43 10.94
CA TYR A 45 -5.52 -9.81 9.74
C TYR A 45 -5.42 -10.84 8.63
N THR A 46 -5.90 -10.48 7.44
CA THR A 46 -5.76 -11.27 6.22
C THR A 46 -5.13 -10.40 5.14
N THR A 47 -4.44 -11.01 4.18
CA THR A 47 -4.03 -10.28 2.98
C THR A 47 -5.23 -9.92 2.13
N SER A 48 -5.07 -8.86 1.33
CA SER A 48 -6.11 -8.36 0.44
C SER A 48 -6.32 -9.23 -0.78
N SER A 49 -7.45 -9.02 -1.46
CA SER A 49 -7.89 -9.82 -2.61
C SER A 49 -6.90 -9.81 -3.78
N TYR A 50 -6.14 -8.73 -3.91
CA TYR A 50 -5.11 -8.57 -4.95
C TYR A 50 -3.75 -9.19 -4.58
N VAL A 51 -3.62 -9.78 -3.39
CA VAL A 51 -2.44 -10.56 -2.98
C VAL A 51 -2.77 -12.04 -3.15
N ARG A 52 -2.11 -12.69 -4.12
CA ARG A 52 -2.25 -14.11 -4.43
C ARG A 52 -1.66 -14.99 -3.34
N ASN A 53 -0.42 -14.71 -2.95
CA ASN A 53 0.32 -15.43 -1.92
C ASN A 53 1.22 -14.47 -1.14
N HIS A 54 1.67 -14.91 0.03
CA HIS A 54 2.72 -14.26 0.77
C HIS A 54 3.67 -15.29 1.38
N TYR A 55 4.94 -14.93 1.49
CA TYR A 55 6.01 -15.80 2.00
C TYR A 55 6.76 -15.08 3.11
N PHE A 56 6.87 -15.74 4.26
CA PHE A 56 7.65 -15.23 5.38
C PHE A 56 9.00 -15.95 5.43
N ASN A 57 10.09 -15.18 5.45
CA ASN A 57 11.41 -15.70 5.77
C ASN A 57 11.78 -15.22 7.19
N ILE A 58 11.96 -16.18 8.10
CA ILE A 58 12.27 -15.90 9.50
C ILE A 58 13.75 -15.56 9.73
N GLU A 59 14.63 -15.91 8.79
CA GLU A 59 16.07 -15.69 8.95
C GLU A 59 16.45 -14.22 8.72
N ASP A 60 15.79 -13.57 7.77
CA ASP A 60 15.98 -12.17 7.41
C ASP A 60 14.77 -11.28 7.78
N PHE A 61 13.77 -11.84 8.45
CA PHE A 61 12.51 -11.18 8.83
C PHE A 61 11.76 -10.55 7.64
N SER A 62 11.94 -11.08 6.43
CA SER A 62 11.28 -10.54 5.23
C SER A 62 9.90 -11.15 4.98
N ILE A 63 9.06 -10.35 4.34
CA ILE A 63 7.78 -10.77 3.75
C ILE A 63 7.80 -10.48 2.25
N THR A 64 7.53 -11.50 1.45
CA THR A 64 7.36 -11.34 -0.01
C THR A 64 5.89 -11.49 -0.35
N PHE A 65 5.34 -10.55 -1.12
CA PHE A 65 3.96 -10.63 -1.63
C PHE A 65 3.96 -10.97 -3.12
N GLU A 66 3.17 -11.97 -3.48
CA GLU A 66 2.83 -12.27 -4.87
C GLU A 66 1.48 -11.65 -5.19
N PHE A 67 1.41 -10.78 -6.19
CA PHE A 67 0.19 -10.08 -6.58
C PHE A 67 -0.59 -10.81 -7.67
N VAL A 68 -1.90 -10.57 -7.74
CA VAL A 68 -2.76 -11.07 -8.82
C VAL A 68 -2.55 -10.22 -10.09
N ASP A 69 -2.33 -10.87 -11.22
CA ASP A 69 -1.99 -10.19 -12.49
C ASP A 69 -3.13 -9.41 -13.15
N GLU A 70 -4.37 -9.73 -12.80
CA GLU A 70 -5.56 -9.19 -13.47
C GLU A 70 -6.31 -8.19 -12.57
N ILE A 71 -5.56 -7.41 -11.79
CA ILE A 71 -6.11 -6.32 -10.98
C ILE A 71 -5.79 -4.99 -11.63
N PHE A 72 -6.81 -4.14 -11.73
CA PHE A 72 -6.73 -2.85 -12.40
C PHE A 72 -7.29 -1.76 -11.51
N PHE A 73 -6.69 -0.58 -11.60
CA PHE A 73 -7.28 0.64 -11.08
C PHE A 73 -8.54 1.01 -11.87
N SER A 74 -9.37 1.88 -11.30
CA SER A 74 -10.61 2.35 -11.94
C SER A 74 -10.39 3.13 -13.24
N ASN A 75 -9.17 3.61 -13.49
CA ASN A 75 -8.76 4.23 -14.75
C ASN A 75 -8.36 3.22 -15.84
N GLY A 76 -8.33 1.91 -15.53
CA GLY A 76 -7.95 0.83 -16.44
C GLY A 76 -6.45 0.47 -16.45
N GLU A 77 -5.61 1.16 -15.67
CA GLU A 77 -4.20 0.79 -15.53
C GLU A 77 -4.04 -0.46 -14.64
N LYS A 78 -3.10 -1.35 -14.98
CA LYS A 78 -2.80 -2.54 -14.17
C LYS A 78 -2.13 -2.14 -12.87
N LEU A 79 -2.57 -2.70 -11.75
CA LEU A 79 -1.90 -2.61 -10.46
C LEU A 79 -0.63 -3.48 -10.48
N THR A 80 0.50 -2.93 -10.06
CA THR A 80 1.80 -3.61 -10.03
C THR A 80 2.50 -3.49 -8.67
N SER A 81 3.50 -4.33 -8.42
CA SER A 81 4.38 -4.21 -7.25
C SER A 81 5.05 -2.84 -7.16
N THR A 82 5.38 -2.25 -8.31
CA THR A 82 5.95 -0.91 -8.43
C THR A 82 5.05 0.17 -7.85
N ASP A 83 3.72 0.04 -7.96
CA ASP A 83 2.77 1.03 -7.42
C ASP A 83 2.76 1.02 -5.89
N ILE A 84 2.81 -0.17 -5.30
CA ILE A 84 2.93 -0.37 -3.85
C ILE A 84 4.29 0.16 -3.36
N TYR A 85 5.37 -0.20 -4.04
CA TYR A 85 6.72 0.29 -3.74
C TYR A 85 6.77 1.83 -3.72
N LYS A 86 6.28 2.47 -4.79
CA LYS A 86 6.26 3.94 -4.91
C LYS A 86 5.42 4.58 -3.82
N THR A 87 4.28 3.97 -3.47
CA THR A 87 3.38 4.49 -2.43
C THR A 87 4.03 4.46 -1.04
N LEU A 88 4.70 3.36 -0.69
CA LEU A 88 5.43 3.27 0.58
C LEU A 88 6.63 4.22 0.60
N TYR A 89 7.42 4.23 -0.48
CA TYR A 89 8.58 5.10 -0.61
C TYR A 89 8.20 6.57 -0.53
N TYR A 90 7.10 6.99 -1.18
CA TYR A 90 6.60 8.35 -1.12
C TYR A 90 6.26 8.75 0.33
N GLN A 91 5.48 7.91 1.05
CA GLN A 91 5.09 8.19 2.43
C GLN A 91 6.31 8.39 3.35
N ILE A 92 7.31 7.52 3.21
CA ILE A 92 8.54 7.60 4.02
C ILE A 92 9.34 8.85 3.64
N SER A 93 9.70 8.99 2.36
CA SER A 93 10.59 10.07 1.87
C SER A 93 10.03 11.47 2.09
N HIS A 94 8.71 11.63 2.06
CA HIS A 94 8.04 12.91 2.29
C HIS A 94 7.63 13.14 3.75
N LYS A 95 7.93 12.18 4.64
CA LYS A 95 7.55 12.24 6.07
C LYS A 95 6.08 12.59 6.24
N THR A 96 5.21 11.90 5.51
CA THR A 96 3.76 12.14 5.59
C THR A 96 3.27 11.90 7.03
N MET A 97 2.08 12.41 7.36
CA MET A 97 1.54 12.34 8.73
C MET A 97 1.57 10.93 9.35
N PHE A 98 1.43 9.89 8.52
CA PHE A 98 1.41 8.48 8.96
C PHE A 98 2.71 7.73 8.66
N SER A 99 3.80 8.41 8.29
CA SER A 99 5.07 7.75 7.99
C SER A 99 5.64 6.97 9.17
N SER A 100 5.34 7.39 10.40
CA SER A 100 5.72 6.67 11.63
C SER A 100 5.08 5.29 11.73
N TYR A 101 3.98 5.01 11.05
CA TYR A 101 3.40 3.66 11.02
C TYR A 101 4.21 2.68 10.18
N LEU A 102 5.21 3.16 9.44
CA LEU A 102 6.10 2.37 8.60
C LEU A 102 7.48 2.15 9.25
N ASP A 103 7.69 2.56 10.51
CA ASP A 103 8.99 2.47 11.20
C ASP A 103 9.43 1.03 11.53
N PHE A 104 8.54 0.06 11.36
CA PHE A 104 8.85 -1.37 11.40
C PHE A 104 9.65 -1.84 10.18
N ILE A 105 9.71 -1.06 9.11
CA ILE A 105 10.51 -1.36 7.90
C ILE A 105 11.97 -0.94 8.16
N GLU A 106 12.90 -1.83 7.81
CA GLU A 106 14.34 -1.58 7.94
C GLU A 106 14.75 -0.23 7.33
N GLY A 107 15.55 0.54 8.07
CA GLY A 107 16.04 1.87 7.67
C GLY A 107 15.08 3.04 7.91
N VAL A 108 13.77 2.80 8.06
CA VAL A 108 12.79 3.90 8.17
C VAL A 108 12.95 4.68 9.48
N SER A 109 13.14 3.99 10.60
CA SER A 109 13.34 4.62 11.91
C SER A 109 14.56 5.58 11.91
N GLU A 110 15.68 5.16 11.31
CA GLU A 110 16.89 5.97 11.20
C GLU A 110 16.69 7.24 10.35
N PHE A 111 15.88 7.14 9.29
CA PHE A 111 15.55 8.28 8.44
C PHE A 111 14.57 9.26 9.12
N LEU A 112 13.56 8.74 9.81
CA LEU A 112 12.52 9.54 10.45
C LEU A 112 13.02 10.25 11.70
N TYR A 113 13.74 9.54 12.58
CA TYR A 113 14.04 9.99 13.93
C TYR A 113 15.51 10.40 14.13
N ASP A 114 16.47 9.71 13.51
CA ASP A 114 17.90 10.01 13.65
C ASP A 114 18.42 11.05 12.63
N GLY A 115 17.60 11.38 11.62
CA GLY A 115 17.92 12.40 10.62
C GLY A 115 18.95 11.95 9.58
N LYS A 116 19.21 10.65 9.43
CA LYS A 116 20.08 10.12 8.38
C LYS A 116 19.42 10.28 7.01
N LEU A 117 20.12 10.88 6.04
CA LEU A 117 19.55 11.18 4.71
C LEU A 117 19.82 10.10 3.65
N ASN A 118 20.86 9.29 3.82
CA ASN A 118 21.29 8.26 2.87
C ASN A 118 21.04 6.86 3.44
N VAL A 119 19.78 6.57 3.78
CA VAL A 119 19.38 5.27 4.32
C VAL A 119 18.69 4.47 3.23
N GLU A 120 19.05 3.20 3.10
CA GLU A 120 18.33 2.25 2.26
C GLU A 120 17.11 1.74 3.04
N PHE A 121 15.92 1.80 2.43
CA PHE A 121 14.72 1.22 3.03
C PHE A 121 14.61 -0.23 2.61
N GLY A 122 14.25 -1.12 3.55
CA GLY A 122 14.02 -2.55 3.30
C GLY A 122 12.77 -2.85 2.47
N ILE A 123 12.58 -2.15 1.36
CA ILE A 123 11.47 -2.31 0.41
C ILE A 123 12.07 -2.53 -0.97
N TYR A 124 11.85 -3.73 -1.52
CA TYR A 124 12.42 -4.11 -2.81
C TYR A 124 11.30 -4.39 -3.81
N ASP A 125 11.32 -3.69 -4.93
CA ASP A 125 10.43 -3.98 -6.06
C ASP A 125 11.00 -5.15 -6.85
N ILE A 126 10.22 -6.23 -6.96
CA ILE A 126 10.53 -7.41 -7.76
C ILE A 126 9.52 -7.47 -8.91
N PRO A 127 9.69 -6.63 -9.95
CA PRO A 127 8.76 -6.62 -11.07
C PRO A 127 8.85 -7.96 -11.80
N GLU A 128 7.73 -8.38 -12.38
CA GLU A 128 7.65 -9.58 -13.19
C GLU A 128 8.71 -9.50 -14.31
N ARG A 129 9.73 -10.36 -14.25
CA ARG A 129 10.69 -10.47 -15.35
C ARG A 129 9.91 -11.04 -16.53
N LYS A 130 9.91 -10.35 -17.68
CA LYS A 130 9.59 -11.01 -18.94
C LYS A 130 10.51 -12.22 -19.04
N TYR A 131 9.98 -13.43 -18.83
CA TYR A 131 10.64 -14.64 -19.30
C TYR A 131 10.73 -14.48 -20.82
N VAL A 132 11.88 -14.00 -21.30
CA VAL A 132 12.24 -14.17 -22.71
C VAL A 132 12.39 -15.67 -22.87
N SER A 133 11.39 -16.31 -23.47
CA SER A 133 11.47 -17.69 -23.93
C SER A 133 12.51 -17.76 -25.05
N ASN A 134 13.79 -17.69 -24.68
CA ASN A 134 14.87 -18.19 -25.52
C ASN A 134 14.92 -19.70 -25.32
N GLN A 135 14.00 -20.40 -25.96
CA GLN A 135 14.21 -21.78 -26.37
C GLN A 135 13.82 -21.87 -27.84
N MET A 136 14.86 -21.73 -28.67
CA MET A 136 14.96 -22.41 -29.96
C MET A 136 14.94 -23.92 -29.74
#